data_AF-A0A9X4IG40-F1
#
_entry.id   AF-A0A9X4IG40-F1
#
_cell.length_a   1.000
_cell.length_b   1.000
_cell.length_c   1.000
_cell.angle_alpha   90.00
_cell.angle_beta   90.00
_cell.angle_gamma   90.00
#
_symmetry.space_group_name_H-M   'P 1'
#
loop_
_entity.id
_entity.type
_entity.pdbx_description
1 polymer ?
#
loop_
_entity_poly.entity_id
_entity_poly.type
_entity_poly.pdbx_seq_one_letter_code
_entity_poly.pdbx_strand_id
1 'polypeptide(L)'
;MIVISSDDQPGAPPPGSEIIAVNGQPAPRILAATRDDSPGECWPTGFGSPDRWAVEWKHPADLRLTRSDLFPPTSAPGSDNHRSAAIPILIDWTSAATTHRTRKHADAAALGAALAGTWTGTLDYRDYGTDRRVILPTGLSVTGGRVPALTFTFDDGPGKTVRSRETWSLDVGRRVWCIAGDGPAHCHRIVEYRSGPGPTDVTLVAEGRGEENGRGVKLRLILARRGGTLSFSTQSAPDGQPLVMRHAYWLSVAPPT
;
A
#
# COMPACT_ATOMS: atom_id res chain seq x y z
N MET A 1 0.55 -6.99 -5.92
CA MET A 1 1.16 -5.66 -6.08
C MET A 1 2.46 -5.67 -5.30
N ILE A 2 3.56 -5.31 -5.97
CA ILE A 2 4.89 -5.20 -5.37
C ILE A 2 5.03 -3.78 -4.89
N VAL A 3 5.32 -3.58 -3.62
CA VAL A 3 5.67 -2.26 -3.09
C VAL A 3 7.16 -2.31 -2.81
N ILE A 4 7.95 -1.55 -3.57
CA ILE A 4 9.37 -1.33 -3.27
C ILE A 4 9.42 -0.20 -2.23
N SER A 5 9.96 -0.50 -1.06
CA SER A 5 10.45 0.54 -0.16
C SER A 5 11.78 1.01 -0.72
N SER A 6 11.86 2.28 -1.12
CA SER A 6 13.14 2.88 -1.46
C SER A 6 13.70 3.59 -0.23
N ASP A 7 14.91 3.26 0.18
CA ASP A 7 15.65 3.95 1.24
C ASP A 7 16.17 5.32 0.74
N ASP A 8 15.28 6.12 0.13
CA ASP A 8 15.56 7.41 -0.51
C ASP A 8 16.67 7.38 -1.56
N GLN A 9 16.94 6.21 -2.17
CA GLN A 9 17.92 6.11 -3.25
C GLN A 9 17.51 7.02 -4.43
N PRO A 10 18.44 7.87 -4.93
CA PRO A 10 18.19 8.69 -6.11
C PRO A 10 17.74 7.84 -7.29
N GLY A 11 16.61 8.20 -7.87
CA GLY A 11 16.05 7.50 -9.02
C GLY A 11 15.23 6.26 -8.67
N ALA A 12 14.96 5.95 -7.41
CA ALA A 12 14.05 4.85 -7.06
C ALA A 12 12.59 5.11 -7.52
N PRO A 13 11.82 4.05 -7.82
CA PRO A 13 10.40 4.21 -8.11
C PRO A 13 9.71 4.95 -6.96
N PRO A 14 8.96 6.03 -7.22
CA PRO A 14 8.24 6.76 -6.19
C PRO A 14 7.18 5.87 -5.52
N PRO A 15 6.77 6.19 -4.27
CA PRO A 15 5.69 5.48 -3.61
C PRO A 15 4.42 5.38 -4.46
N GLY A 16 3.78 4.21 -4.46
CA GLY A 16 2.59 3.92 -5.26
C GLY A 16 2.88 3.42 -6.68
N SER A 17 4.15 3.35 -7.11
CA SER A 17 4.53 2.77 -8.40
C SER A 17 4.21 1.28 -8.49
N GLU A 18 3.75 0.85 -9.67
CA GLU A 18 3.59 -0.55 -10.04
C GLU A 18 4.89 -1.04 -10.70
N ILE A 19 5.53 -2.04 -10.10
CA ILE A 19 6.72 -2.68 -10.69
C ILE A 19 6.30 -3.69 -11.74
N ILE A 20 6.82 -3.50 -12.95
CA ILE A 20 6.51 -4.31 -14.14
C ILE A 20 7.61 -5.35 -14.35
N ALA A 21 8.88 -4.96 -14.21
CA ALA A 21 10.01 -5.85 -14.34
C ALA A 21 11.20 -5.41 -13.48
N VAL A 22 12.08 -6.35 -13.16
CA VAL A 22 13.37 -6.09 -12.52
C VAL A 22 14.44 -6.83 -13.31
N ASN A 23 15.47 -6.12 -13.76
CA ASN A 23 16.53 -6.63 -14.65
C ASN A 23 15.96 -7.33 -15.90
N GLY A 24 14.90 -6.77 -16.48
CA GLY A 24 14.20 -7.34 -17.64
C GLY A 24 13.37 -8.59 -17.36
N GLN A 25 13.33 -9.08 -16.11
CA GLN A 25 12.46 -10.19 -15.70
C GLN A 25 11.11 -9.63 -15.25
N PRO A 26 9.98 -10.11 -15.82
CA PRO A 26 8.66 -9.67 -15.40
C PRO A 26 8.42 -9.94 -13.91
N ALA A 27 7.81 -8.97 -13.23
CA ALA A 27 7.42 -9.05 -11.82
C ALA A 27 6.73 -10.37 -11.42
N PRO A 28 5.74 -10.90 -12.17
CA PRO A 28 5.12 -12.19 -11.86
C PRO A 28 6.07 -13.38 -11.90
N ARG A 29 7.09 -13.35 -12.75
CA ARG A 29 8.08 -14.43 -12.88
C ARG A 29 9.05 -14.44 -11.71
N ILE A 30 9.51 -13.24 -11.30
CA ILE A 30 10.33 -13.06 -10.10
C ILE A 30 9.56 -13.62 -8.88
N LEU A 31 8.28 -13.24 -8.78
CA LEU A 31 7.36 -13.71 -7.75
C LEU A 31 7.16 -15.23 -7.69
N ALA A 32 7.10 -15.88 -8.84
CA ALA A 32 6.95 -17.33 -8.92
C ALA A 32 8.24 -18.02 -8.44
N ALA A 33 9.41 -17.48 -8.77
CA ALA A 33 10.71 -18.03 -8.38
C ALA A 33 10.97 -17.91 -6.87
N THR A 34 10.39 -16.91 -6.19
CA THR A 34 10.57 -16.72 -4.73
C THR A 34 9.68 -17.59 -3.86
N ARG A 35 8.78 -18.40 -4.44
CA ARG A 35 7.84 -19.25 -3.68
C ARG A 35 8.42 -20.59 -3.23
N ASP A 36 9.59 -20.98 -3.73
CA ASP A 36 10.28 -22.15 -3.19
C ASP A 36 10.92 -21.77 -1.84
N ASP A 37 10.57 -22.53 -0.80
CA ASP A 37 10.90 -22.33 0.62
C ASP A 37 12.41 -22.51 0.95
N SER A 38 13.30 -21.94 0.14
CA SER A 38 14.73 -21.85 0.41
C SER A 38 15.07 -20.44 0.90
N PRO A 39 14.84 -20.12 2.19
CA PRO A 39 14.99 -18.78 2.75
C PRO A 39 16.42 -18.21 2.74
N GLY A 40 17.39 -18.93 2.15
CA GLY A 40 18.78 -18.49 2.04
C GLY A 40 19.26 -18.16 0.61
N GLU A 41 18.51 -18.50 -0.44
CA GLU A 41 19.02 -18.46 -1.83
C GLU A 41 18.10 -17.75 -2.84
N CYS A 42 17.04 -17.11 -2.39
CA CYS A 42 16.09 -16.48 -3.31
C CYS A 42 16.48 -15.03 -3.61
N TRP A 43 17.15 -14.87 -4.75
CA TRP A 43 17.27 -13.66 -5.58
C TRP A 43 18.22 -12.53 -5.11
N PRO A 44 19.25 -12.18 -5.91
CA PRO A 44 19.73 -12.80 -7.16
C PRO A 44 21.03 -13.61 -6.91
N THR A 45 20.98 -14.67 -6.11
CA THR A 45 22.23 -15.38 -5.74
C THR A 45 22.78 -16.32 -6.81
N GLY A 46 22.04 -16.61 -7.89
CA GLY A 46 22.59 -17.38 -9.03
C GLY A 46 23.68 -16.62 -9.82
N PHE A 47 23.75 -15.30 -9.69
CA PHE A 47 24.69 -14.43 -10.44
C PHE A 47 25.42 -13.39 -9.58
N GLY A 48 25.34 -13.52 -8.24
CA GLY A 48 25.81 -12.48 -7.31
C GLY A 48 24.87 -11.27 -7.25
N SER A 49 25.02 -10.45 -6.20
CA SER A 49 24.32 -9.16 -6.12
C SER A 49 24.80 -8.30 -7.28
N PRO A 50 23.92 -7.93 -8.24
CA PRO A 50 24.36 -7.15 -9.37
C PRO A 50 24.79 -5.76 -8.89
N ASP A 51 25.80 -5.20 -9.55
CA ASP A 51 26.26 -3.82 -9.31
C ASP A 51 25.17 -2.78 -9.62
N ARG A 52 24.08 -3.19 -10.27
CA ARG A 52 22.94 -2.37 -10.67
C ARG A 52 21.66 -3.18 -10.78
N TRP A 53 20.56 -2.58 -10.36
CA TRP A 53 19.19 -3.08 -10.55
C TRP A 53 18.44 -2.15 -11.49
N ALA A 54 18.02 -2.67 -12.65
CA ALA A 54 17.13 -1.98 -13.56
C ALA A 54 15.68 -2.31 -13.20
N VAL A 55 14.97 -1.38 -12.59
CA VAL A 55 13.57 -1.53 -12.21
C VAL A 55 12.69 -0.82 -13.23
N GLU A 56 11.84 -1.56 -13.90
CA GLU A 56 10.81 -1.01 -14.76
C GLU A 56 9.51 -0.88 -13.98
N TRP A 57 8.94 0.31 -13.98
CA TRP A 57 7.77 0.66 -13.21
C TRP A 57 6.91 1.69 -13.92
N LYS A 58 5.69 1.86 -13.46
CA LYS A 58 4.78 2.92 -13.92
C LYS A 58 3.91 3.39 -12.78
N HIS A 59 3.35 4.59 -12.87
CA HIS A 59 2.25 4.93 -11.98
C HIS A 59 0.99 4.13 -12.35
N PRO A 60 0.15 3.76 -11.36
CA PRO A 60 -1.18 3.26 -11.64
C PRO A 60 -1.92 4.28 -12.51
N ALA A 61 -2.30 3.88 -13.73
CA ALA A 61 -2.87 4.67 -14.84
C ALA A 61 -1.90 5.27 -15.87
N ASP A 62 -0.59 5.26 -15.66
CA ASP A 62 0.34 5.59 -16.73
C ASP A 62 0.44 4.44 -17.74
N LEU A 63 0.43 4.78 -19.02
CA LEU A 63 0.76 3.85 -20.11
C LEU A 63 2.27 3.82 -20.38
N ARG A 64 2.99 4.86 -19.95
CA ARG A 64 4.42 4.97 -20.16
C ARG A 64 5.15 4.20 -19.05
N LEU A 65 6.03 3.31 -19.49
CA LEU A 65 6.96 2.64 -18.61
C LEU A 65 8.13 3.59 -18.29
N THR A 66 8.46 3.71 -17.02
CA THR A 66 9.65 4.37 -16.52
C THR A 66 10.65 3.31 -16.09
N ARG A 67 11.94 3.59 -16.29
CA ARG A 67 13.03 2.74 -15.83
C ARG A 67 13.86 3.49 -14.82
N SER A 68 14.10 2.84 -13.69
CA SER A 68 14.98 3.27 -12.62
C SER A 68 16.20 2.37 -12.57
N ASP A 69 17.35 2.95 -12.32
CA ASP A 69 18.59 2.22 -12.12
C ASP A 69 19.04 2.42 -10.68
N LEU A 70 18.92 1.37 -9.88
CA LEU A 70 19.28 1.37 -8.47
C LEU A 70 20.68 0.79 -8.31
N PHE A 71 21.49 1.41 -7.49
CA PHE A 71 22.83 0.96 -7.19
C PHE A 71 22.89 0.43 -5.76
N PRO A 72 23.79 -0.52 -5.47
CA PRO A 72 24.14 -0.81 -4.10
C PRO A 72 24.49 0.48 -3.34
N PRO A 73 24.01 0.68 -2.10
CA PRO A 73 24.56 1.71 -1.25
C PRO A 73 26.06 1.48 -1.17
N THR A 74 26.84 2.48 -1.58
CA THR A 74 28.28 2.46 -1.38
C THR A 74 28.52 2.37 0.11
N SER A 75 29.16 1.27 0.54
CA SER A 75 29.63 1.13 1.92
C SER A 75 30.43 2.39 2.28
N ALA A 76 30.12 2.99 3.42
CA ALA A 76 30.91 4.11 3.91
C ALA A 76 32.38 3.66 4.01
N PRO A 77 33.35 4.47 3.51
CA PRO A 77 34.76 4.13 3.60
C PRO A 77 35.14 3.95 5.08
N GLY A 78 35.63 2.76 5.45
CA GLY A 78 36.07 2.41 6.81
C GLY A 78 35.37 1.22 7.49
N SER A 79 34.45 0.53 6.83
CA SER A 79 33.84 -0.71 7.34
C SER A 79 34.60 -1.95 6.84
N ASP A 80 35.67 -2.35 7.52
CA ASP A 80 36.53 -3.51 7.17
C ASP A 80 35.88 -4.90 7.39
N ASN A 81 34.57 -4.98 7.61
CA ASN A 81 33.86 -6.25 7.60
C ASN A 81 33.48 -6.66 6.18
N HIS A 82 34.38 -7.39 5.50
CA HIS A 82 34.20 -8.04 4.19
C HIS A 82 33.16 -9.18 4.17
N ARG A 83 32.14 -9.16 5.02
CA ARG A 83 30.91 -9.86 4.71
C ARG A 83 30.11 -8.91 3.86
N SER A 84 29.91 -9.24 2.59
CA SER A 84 28.94 -8.61 1.70
C SER A 84 27.67 -8.36 2.50
N ALA A 85 27.50 -7.13 2.99
CA ALA A 85 26.30 -6.72 3.67
C ALA A 85 25.27 -6.70 2.56
N ALA A 86 24.53 -7.81 2.41
CA ALA A 86 23.38 -7.86 1.54
C ALA A 86 22.56 -6.63 1.87
N ILE A 87 22.38 -5.77 0.88
CA ILE A 87 21.48 -4.64 0.98
C ILE A 87 20.16 -5.26 1.37
N PRO A 88 19.55 -4.91 2.51
CA PRO A 88 18.14 -5.10 2.63
C PRO A 88 17.53 -4.03 1.71
N ILE A 89 17.55 -4.22 0.39
CA ILE A 89 16.40 -3.78 -0.38
C ILE A 89 15.32 -4.69 0.18
N LEU A 90 14.67 -4.22 1.25
CA LEU A 90 13.55 -4.92 1.85
C LEU A 90 12.40 -4.71 0.87
N ILE A 91 12.50 -5.37 -0.28
CA ILE A 91 11.29 -5.84 -0.90
C ILE A 91 10.82 -6.92 0.06
N ASP A 92 9.92 -6.53 0.97
CA ASP A 92 9.28 -7.45 1.90
C ASP A 92 8.42 -8.43 1.08
N TRP A 93 9.11 -9.42 0.52
CA TRP A 93 8.55 -10.60 -0.11
C TRP A 93 8.42 -11.75 0.89
N THR A 94 8.76 -11.52 2.16
CA THR A 94 8.79 -12.57 3.15
C THR A 94 7.39 -12.84 3.71
N SER A 95 6.84 -13.96 3.27
CA SER A 95 6.37 -14.94 4.24
C SER A 95 7.42 -15.07 5.35
N ALA A 96 7.10 -14.57 6.54
CA ALA A 96 7.55 -15.08 7.83
C ALA A 96 8.96 -15.71 7.89
N ALA A 97 10.02 -14.91 7.76
CA ALA A 97 11.20 -15.23 8.56
C ALA A 97 10.80 -15.04 10.02
N THR A 98 10.77 -16.12 10.79
CA THR A 98 10.30 -16.22 12.18
C THR A 98 11.21 -15.44 13.13
N THR A 99 11.33 -14.12 12.97
CA THR A 99 11.38 -13.29 14.17
C THR A 99 10.03 -13.51 14.83
N HIS A 100 10.00 -13.86 16.11
CA HIS A 100 8.79 -13.85 16.93
C HIS A 100 8.26 -12.41 16.99
N ARG A 101 7.71 -11.93 15.88
CA ARG A 101 6.94 -10.71 15.79
C ARG A 101 5.67 -11.09 16.50
N THR A 102 5.59 -10.71 17.78
CA THR A 102 4.34 -10.78 18.53
C THR A 102 3.28 -10.19 17.62
N ARG A 103 2.31 -11.03 17.21
CA ARG A 103 1.15 -10.57 16.46
C ARG A 103 0.44 -9.61 17.38
N LYS A 104 0.77 -8.32 17.27
CA LYS A 104 0.08 -7.28 18.00
C LYS A 104 -1.34 -7.34 17.50
N HIS A 105 -2.28 -7.57 18.42
CA HIS A 105 -3.69 -7.53 18.10
C HIS A 105 -4.00 -6.17 17.48
N ALA A 106 -5.02 -6.14 16.60
CA ALA A 106 -5.55 -4.89 16.11
C ALA A 106 -5.80 -3.94 17.28
N ASP A 107 -5.50 -2.65 17.13
CA ASP A 107 -5.73 -1.67 18.18
C ASP A 107 -6.32 -0.41 17.54
N ALA A 108 -7.54 -0.09 17.94
CA ALA A 108 -8.28 1.07 17.46
C ALA A 108 -7.54 2.39 17.76
N ALA A 109 -6.91 2.50 18.93
CA ALA A 109 -6.16 3.69 19.31
C ALA A 109 -4.90 3.84 18.45
N ALA A 110 -4.18 2.73 18.22
CA ALA A 110 -3.00 2.72 17.35
C ALA A 110 -3.36 3.05 15.90
N LEU A 111 -4.48 2.52 15.37
CA LEU A 111 -4.96 2.86 14.03
C LEU A 111 -5.31 4.36 13.94
N GLY A 112 -6.06 4.89 14.91
CA GLY A 112 -6.39 6.31 14.96
C GLY A 112 -5.15 7.20 14.97
N ALA A 113 -4.18 6.88 15.83
CA ALA A 113 -2.92 7.59 15.92
C ALA A 113 -2.09 7.51 14.62
N ALA A 114 -2.11 6.36 13.94
CA ALA A 114 -1.41 6.18 12.66
C ALA A 114 -2.02 6.98 11.51
N LEU A 115 -3.32 7.30 11.57
CA LEU A 115 -4.05 8.03 10.53
C LEU A 115 -4.16 9.53 10.81
N ALA A 116 -4.01 9.96 12.05
CA ALA A 116 -4.19 11.35 12.46
C ALA A 116 -3.32 12.33 11.65
N GLY A 117 -3.89 13.49 11.31
CA GLY A 117 -3.18 14.56 10.62
C GLY A 117 -3.81 14.94 9.27
N THR A 118 -3.06 15.72 8.51
CA THR A 118 -3.46 16.20 7.19
C THR A 118 -2.60 15.54 6.12
N TRP A 119 -3.27 15.17 5.03
CA TRP A 119 -2.73 14.36 3.95
C TRP A 119 -3.07 14.99 2.61
N THR A 120 -2.18 14.86 1.64
CA THR A 120 -2.41 15.26 0.25
C THR A 120 -1.89 14.20 -0.71
N GLY A 121 -2.54 14.06 -1.86
CA GLY A 121 -2.12 13.13 -2.90
C GLY A 121 -3.22 12.89 -3.92
N THR A 122 -3.52 11.64 -4.23
CA THR A 122 -4.45 11.29 -5.30
C THR A 122 -5.44 10.19 -4.91
N LEU A 123 -6.59 10.22 -5.59
CA LEU A 123 -7.55 9.13 -5.70
C LEU A 123 -7.48 8.60 -7.14
N ASP A 124 -7.09 7.34 -7.33
CA ASP A 124 -7.27 6.58 -8.58
C ASP A 124 -8.58 5.82 -8.46
N TYR A 125 -9.58 6.20 -9.26
CA TYR A 125 -10.93 5.65 -9.25
C TYR A 125 -11.24 5.00 -10.60
N ARG A 126 -11.79 3.78 -10.55
CA ARG A 126 -12.32 3.06 -11.70
C ARG A 126 -13.84 3.11 -11.67
N ASP A 127 -14.41 3.75 -12.68
CA ASP A 127 -15.85 3.92 -12.81
C ASP A 127 -16.61 2.59 -12.90
N TYR A 128 -17.68 2.44 -12.12
CA TYR A 128 -18.44 1.19 -12.04
C TYR A 128 -19.23 0.86 -13.31
N GLY A 129 -19.56 1.85 -14.13
CA GLY A 129 -20.31 1.65 -15.38
C GLY A 129 -19.42 1.44 -16.59
N THR A 130 -18.38 2.26 -16.71
CA THR A 130 -17.53 2.33 -17.91
C THR A 130 -16.16 1.69 -17.74
N ASP A 131 -15.78 1.32 -16.51
CA ASP A 131 -14.43 0.89 -16.15
C ASP A 131 -13.32 1.91 -16.49
N ARG A 132 -13.70 3.14 -16.85
CA ARG A 132 -12.76 4.23 -17.09
C ARG A 132 -12.05 4.57 -15.79
N ARG A 133 -10.75 4.81 -15.89
CA ARG A 133 -9.95 5.32 -14.77
C ARG A 133 -9.90 6.84 -14.76
N VAL A 134 -9.97 7.40 -13.56
CA VAL A 134 -9.86 8.83 -13.27
C VAL A 134 -8.91 8.99 -12.10
N ILE A 135 -7.98 9.94 -12.19
CA ILE A 135 -7.12 10.33 -11.08
C ILE A 135 -7.53 11.74 -10.65
N LEU A 136 -7.85 11.90 -9.36
CA LEU A 136 -8.25 13.18 -8.78
C LEU A 136 -7.24 13.62 -7.71
N PRO A 137 -6.76 14.87 -7.73
CA PRO A 137 -6.07 15.46 -6.58
C PRO A 137 -6.98 15.37 -5.35
N THR A 138 -6.42 14.86 -4.26
CA THR A 138 -7.16 14.54 -3.03
C THR A 138 -6.46 15.11 -1.82
N GLY A 139 -7.22 15.83 -0.99
CA GLY A 139 -6.86 16.16 0.38
C GLY A 139 -7.62 15.27 1.37
N LEU A 140 -6.98 14.91 2.47
CA LEU A 140 -7.61 14.21 3.58
C LEU A 140 -7.19 14.84 4.90
N SER A 141 -8.16 15.15 5.76
CA SER A 141 -7.93 15.49 7.16
C SER A 141 -8.52 14.41 8.06
N VAL A 142 -7.70 13.89 8.98
CA VAL A 142 -8.11 12.86 9.94
C VAL A 142 -8.02 13.42 11.35
N THR A 143 -9.14 13.36 12.05
CA THR A 143 -9.26 13.76 13.45
C THR A 143 -9.83 12.62 14.29
N GLY A 144 -9.78 12.76 15.62
CA GLY A 144 -10.26 11.72 16.54
C GLY A 144 -9.21 10.67 16.90
N GLY A 145 -9.52 9.87 17.91
CA GLY A 145 -8.66 8.82 18.44
C GLY A 145 -9.11 7.44 17.97
N ARG A 146 -9.73 6.67 18.87
CA ARG A 146 -10.19 5.29 18.60
C ARG A 146 -11.20 5.15 17.46
N VAL A 147 -11.93 6.22 17.15
CA VAL A 147 -12.89 6.29 16.04
C VAL A 147 -12.47 7.50 15.20
N PRO A 148 -11.49 7.35 14.30
CA PRO A 148 -11.05 8.47 13.47
C PRO A 148 -12.17 8.93 12.54
N ALA A 149 -12.33 10.25 12.42
CA ALA A 149 -13.18 10.93 11.47
C ALA A 149 -12.31 11.45 10.31
N LEU A 150 -12.59 10.95 9.12
CA LEU A 150 -11.89 11.26 7.88
C LEU A 150 -12.73 12.26 7.08
N THR A 151 -12.12 13.35 6.65
CA THR A 151 -12.75 14.33 5.76
C THR A 151 -11.93 14.45 4.49
N PHE A 152 -12.49 13.98 3.39
CA PHE A 152 -11.91 14.02 2.06
C PHE A 152 -12.33 15.29 1.30
N THR A 153 -11.41 15.80 0.50
CA THR A 153 -11.65 16.86 -0.48
C THR A 153 -11.05 16.42 -1.81
N PHE A 154 -11.84 16.44 -2.87
CA PHE A 154 -11.44 16.07 -4.22
C PHE A 154 -11.52 17.29 -5.14
N ASP A 155 -10.48 17.51 -5.93
CA ASP A 155 -10.52 18.46 -7.05
C ASP A 155 -11.03 17.73 -8.29
N ASP A 156 -12.26 18.03 -8.70
CA ASP A 156 -12.94 17.44 -9.87
C ASP A 156 -12.89 18.39 -11.09
N GLY A 157 -11.91 19.30 -11.10
CA GLY A 157 -11.67 20.24 -12.19
C GLY A 157 -12.21 21.65 -11.92
N PRO A 158 -12.21 22.53 -12.94
CA PRO A 158 -12.40 23.96 -12.77
C PRO A 158 -13.65 24.34 -11.96
N GLY A 159 -13.41 24.91 -10.77
CA GLY A 159 -14.47 25.37 -9.86
C GLY A 159 -15.26 24.26 -9.16
N LYS A 160 -14.85 22.99 -9.29
CA LYS A 160 -15.55 21.83 -8.72
C LYS A 160 -14.72 21.17 -7.63
N THR A 161 -15.24 21.25 -6.41
CA THR A 161 -14.68 20.54 -5.26
C THR A 161 -15.74 19.64 -4.67
N VAL A 162 -15.44 18.35 -4.56
CA VAL A 162 -16.31 17.37 -3.89
C VAL A 162 -15.75 17.11 -2.50
N ARG A 163 -16.62 16.97 -1.50
CA ARG A 163 -16.23 16.63 -0.13
C ARG A 163 -16.96 15.37 0.31
N SER A 164 -16.27 14.53 1.06
CA SER A 164 -16.85 13.35 1.71
C SER A 164 -16.38 13.29 3.16
N ARG A 165 -17.22 12.77 4.05
CA ARG A 165 -16.89 12.55 5.45
C ARG A 165 -17.24 11.14 5.86
N GLU A 166 -16.32 10.49 6.54
CA GLU A 166 -16.50 9.15 7.07
C GLU A 166 -15.96 9.05 8.50
N THR A 167 -16.44 8.05 9.23
CA THR A 167 -15.90 7.63 10.51
C THR A 167 -15.56 6.15 10.44
N TRP A 168 -14.40 5.80 10.95
CA TRP A 168 -13.92 4.42 10.94
C TRP A 168 -13.86 3.91 12.37
N SER A 169 -14.41 2.72 12.62
CA SER A 169 -14.35 2.07 13.92
C SER A 169 -13.79 0.66 13.81
N LEU A 170 -12.98 0.28 14.79
CA LEU A 170 -12.32 -1.01 14.84
C LEU A 170 -12.76 -1.76 16.08
N ASP A 171 -13.53 -2.83 15.91
CA ASP A 171 -13.83 -3.80 16.97
C ASP A 171 -12.81 -4.93 16.90
N VAL A 172 -11.80 -4.83 17.76
CA VAL A 172 -10.69 -5.79 17.84
C VAL A 172 -11.18 -7.16 18.32
N GLY A 173 -12.11 -7.18 19.27
CA GLY A 173 -12.64 -8.43 19.85
C GLY A 173 -13.42 -9.23 18.82
N ARG A 174 -14.20 -8.54 17.98
CA ARG A 174 -14.97 -9.16 16.89
C ARG A 174 -14.19 -9.26 15.58
N ARG A 175 -13.00 -8.65 15.50
CA ARG A 175 -12.21 -8.50 14.27
C ARG A 175 -13.02 -7.87 13.14
N VAL A 176 -13.65 -6.74 13.43
CA VAL A 176 -14.49 -6.00 12.48
C VAL A 176 -13.97 -4.58 12.32
N TRP A 177 -13.91 -4.11 11.08
CA TRP A 177 -13.68 -2.72 10.72
C TRP A 177 -14.95 -2.18 10.07
N CYS A 178 -15.58 -1.19 10.69
CA CYS A 178 -16.78 -0.53 10.15
C CYS A 178 -16.44 0.87 9.66
N ILE A 179 -16.98 1.20 8.49
CA ILE A 179 -16.88 2.52 7.84
C ILE A 179 -18.29 3.10 7.76
N ALA A 180 -18.50 4.28 8.31
CA ALA A 180 -19.78 4.99 8.28
C ALA A 180 -19.61 6.38 7.68
N GLY A 181 -20.36 6.66 6.60
CA GLY A 181 -20.49 7.99 6.00
C GLY A 181 -21.90 8.53 6.20
N ASP A 182 -22.53 9.04 5.14
CA ASP A 182 -23.90 9.56 5.17
C ASP A 182 -24.98 8.46 5.23
N GLY A 183 -24.59 7.19 5.09
CA GLY A 183 -25.47 6.02 5.11
C GLY A 183 -25.18 5.04 6.25
N PRO A 184 -25.81 3.86 6.24
CA PRO A 184 -25.52 2.78 7.18
C PRO A 184 -24.04 2.43 7.20
N ALA A 185 -23.53 2.04 8.37
CA ALA A 185 -22.16 1.58 8.49
C ALA A 185 -21.95 0.27 7.71
N HIS A 186 -20.90 0.21 6.92
CA HIS A 186 -20.46 -1.00 6.24
C HIS A 186 -19.34 -1.64 7.04
N CYS A 187 -19.56 -2.88 7.49
CA CYS A 187 -18.63 -3.60 8.35
C CYS A 187 -17.93 -4.73 7.60
N HIS A 188 -16.61 -4.80 7.76
CA HIS A 188 -15.73 -5.73 7.08
C HIS A 188 -14.98 -6.58 8.10
N ARG A 189 -14.81 -7.87 7.80
CA ARG A 189 -14.05 -8.81 8.63
C ARG A 189 -12.56 -8.56 8.43
N ILE A 190 -11.86 -8.24 9.50
CA ILE A 190 -10.41 -8.08 9.50
C ILE A 190 -9.76 -9.44 9.30
N VAL A 191 -9.01 -9.58 8.21
CA VAL A 191 -8.22 -10.79 7.92
C VAL A 191 -6.75 -10.63 8.29
N GLU A 192 -6.27 -9.39 8.33
CA GLU A 192 -4.90 -9.09 8.69
C GLU A 192 -4.80 -7.74 9.38
N TYR A 193 -4.01 -7.69 10.46
CA TYR A 193 -3.55 -6.46 11.07
C TYR A 193 -2.09 -6.64 11.47
N ARG A 194 -1.23 -5.73 11.05
CA ARG A 194 0.20 -5.76 11.35
C ARG A 194 0.68 -4.36 11.68
N SER A 195 1.38 -4.20 12.79
CA SER A 195 2.22 -3.03 13.01
C SER A 195 3.53 -3.18 12.25
N GLY A 196 4.02 -2.10 11.65
CA GLY A 196 5.33 -2.05 11.00
C GLY A 196 6.46 -1.70 11.98
N PRO A 197 7.66 -1.43 11.47
CA PRO A 197 8.82 -1.04 12.28
C PRO A 197 8.68 0.38 12.87
N GLY A 198 8.03 1.30 12.15
CA GLY A 198 7.76 2.65 12.63
C GLY A 198 6.62 2.70 13.66
N PRO A 199 6.59 3.72 14.53
CA PRO A 199 5.58 3.85 15.60
C PRO A 199 4.15 4.04 15.06
N THR A 200 4.02 4.53 13.82
CA THR A 200 2.75 4.76 13.13
C THR A 200 2.55 3.81 11.95
N ASP A 201 3.47 2.87 11.72
CA ASP A 201 3.34 1.96 10.60
C ASP A 201 2.26 0.92 10.89
N VAL A 202 1.29 0.82 10.00
CA VAL A 202 0.21 -0.17 10.11
C VAL A 202 -0.14 -0.74 8.75
N THR A 203 -0.49 -2.02 8.72
CA THR A 203 -1.22 -2.65 7.61
C THR A 203 -2.48 -3.26 8.16
N LEU A 204 -3.60 -2.95 7.54
CA LEU A 204 -4.91 -3.51 7.84
C LEU A 204 -5.50 -4.05 6.55
N VAL A 205 -5.95 -5.31 6.55
CA VAL A 205 -6.68 -5.91 5.44
C VAL A 205 -7.99 -6.45 5.97
N ALA A 206 -9.08 -6.11 5.29
CA ALA A 206 -10.41 -6.57 5.62
C ALA A 206 -11.14 -7.07 4.38
N GLU A 207 -12.07 -7.99 4.59
CA GLU A 207 -12.92 -8.56 3.55
C GLU A 207 -14.39 -8.33 3.90
N GLY A 208 -15.22 -8.10 2.90
CA GLY A 208 -16.65 -7.93 3.11
C GLY A 208 -17.47 -8.23 1.86
N ARG A 209 -18.71 -7.79 1.90
CA ARG A 209 -19.63 -7.82 0.77
C ARG A 209 -20.17 -6.43 0.52
N GLY A 210 -20.50 -6.16 -0.74
CA GLY A 210 -21.12 -4.92 -1.17
C GLY A 210 -22.00 -5.16 -2.38
N GLU A 211 -22.42 -4.07 -3.01
CA GLU A 211 -23.22 -4.10 -4.21
C GLU A 211 -22.60 -3.18 -5.27
N GLU A 212 -22.55 -3.64 -6.51
CA GLU A 212 -22.15 -2.86 -7.67
C GLU A 212 -23.20 -3.03 -8.77
N ASN A 213 -23.81 -1.94 -9.22
CA ASN A 213 -24.84 -1.95 -10.27
C ASN A 213 -25.97 -2.96 -9.99
N GLY A 214 -26.48 -3.02 -8.76
CA GLY A 214 -27.55 -3.97 -8.38
C GLY A 214 -27.07 -5.39 -8.09
N ARG A 215 -25.76 -5.68 -8.15
CA ARG A 215 -25.21 -7.03 -8.03
C ARG A 215 -24.30 -7.15 -6.82
N GLY A 216 -24.47 -8.22 -6.05
CA GLY A 216 -23.59 -8.54 -4.94
C GLY A 216 -22.16 -8.79 -5.39
N VAL A 217 -21.20 -8.17 -4.70
CA VAL A 217 -19.76 -8.36 -4.92
C VAL A 217 -19.04 -8.69 -3.62
N LYS A 218 -17.92 -9.41 -3.74
CA LYS A 218 -16.93 -9.51 -2.65
C LYS A 218 -16.10 -8.24 -2.64
N LEU A 219 -15.75 -7.77 -1.46
CA LEU A 219 -14.88 -6.61 -1.26
C LEU A 219 -13.61 -7.03 -0.51
N ARG A 220 -12.48 -6.41 -0.89
CA ARG A 220 -11.24 -6.44 -0.12
C ARG A 220 -10.74 -5.02 0.06
N LEU A 221 -10.62 -4.60 1.31
CA LEU A 221 -10.09 -3.31 1.70
C LEU A 221 -8.67 -3.52 2.22
N ILE A 222 -7.75 -2.69 1.76
CA ILE A 222 -6.34 -2.74 2.15
C ILE A 222 -5.96 -1.33 2.59
N LEU A 223 -5.38 -1.19 3.77
CA LEU A 223 -4.83 0.05 4.28
C LEU A 223 -3.37 -0.19 4.67
N ALA A 224 -2.51 0.74 4.29
CA ALA A 224 -1.11 0.76 4.70
C ALA A 224 -0.64 2.18 5.00
N ARG A 225 -0.08 2.36 6.20
CA ARG A 225 0.70 3.54 6.60
C ARG A 225 2.16 3.14 6.73
N ARG A 226 3.06 3.89 6.10
CA ARG A 226 4.52 3.72 6.17
C ARG A 226 5.20 5.08 6.25
N GLY A 227 5.80 5.40 7.39
CA GLY A 227 6.55 6.64 7.56
C GLY A 227 5.69 7.87 7.28
N GLY A 228 5.93 8.53 6.14
CA GLY A 228 5.22 9.68 5.57
C GLY A 228 4.08 9.36 4.59
N THR A 229 3.93 8.10 4.16
CA THR A 229 2.98 7.66 3.11
C THR A 229 1.79 6.87 3.64
N LEU A 230 0.58 7.24 3.25
CA LEU A 230 -0.69 6.58 3.57
C LEU A 230 -1.32 6.10 2.25
N SER A 231 -1.71 4.84 2.22
CA SER A 231 -2.49 4.28 1.12
C SER A 231 -3.65 3.48 1.66
N PHE A 232 -4.77 3.54 0.97
CA PHE A 232 -5.84 2.59 1.18
C PHE A 232 -6.61 2.35 -0.12
N SER A 233 -7.04 1.12 -0.34
CA SER A 233 -7.68 0.71 -1.59
C SER A 233 -8.84 -0.23 -1.34
N THR A 234 -9.86 -0.11 -2.17
CA THR A 234 -10.95 -1.06 -2.27
C THR A 234 -10.81 -1.84 -3.57
N GLN A 235 -10.86 -3.15 -3.45
CA GLN A 235 -10.96 -4.07 -4.56
C GLN A 235 -12.29 -4.82 -4.48
N SER A 236 -12.83 -5.20 -5.62
CA SER A 236 -14.07 -5.96 -5.68
C SER A 236 -14.09 -6.97 -6.80
N ALA A 237 -14.98 -7.94 -6.68
CA ALA A 237 -15.27 -8.90 -7.73
C ALA A 237 -16.66 -9.53 -7.54
N PRO A 238 -17.36 -9.86 -8.62
CA PRO A 238 -18.41 -10.86 -8.58
C PRO A 238 -17.91 -12.20 -8.02
N ASP A 239 -18.81 -13.02 -7.51
CA ASP A 239 -18.47 -14.36 -7.02
C ASP A 239 -17.80 -15.19 -8.13
N GLY A 240 -16.64 -15.78 -7.82
CA GLY A 240 -15.85 -16.60 -8.75
C GLY A 240 -14.92 -15.82 -9.69
N GLN A 241 -14.93 -14.49 -9.65
CA GLN A 241 -14.06 -13.64 -10.47
C GLN A 241 -12.85 -13.11 -9.66
N PRO A 242 -11.74 -12.74 -10.33
CA PRO A 242 -10.60 -12.12 -9.67
C PRO A 242 -10.95 -10.71 -9.18
N LEU A 243 -10.40 -10.34 -8.02
CA LEU A 243 -10.50 -8.99 -7.48
C LEU A 243 -9.86 -7.97 -8.42
N VAL A 244 -10.61 -6.91 -8.72
CA VAL A 244 -10.13 -5.73 -9.45
C VAL A 244 -10.17 -4.51 -8.55
N MET A 245 -9.20 -3.60 -8.69
CA MET A 245 -9.19 -2.35 -7.94
C MET A 245 -10.33 -1.44 -8.43
N ARG A 246 -11.12 -0.92 -7.47
CA ARG A 246 -12.19 0.08 -7.70
C ARG A 246 -11.76 1.47 -7.35
N HIS A 247 -11.11 1.64 -6.21
CA HIS A 247 -10.41 2.88 -5.93
C HIS A 247 -9.20 2.65 -5.05
N ALA A 248 -8.21 3.54 -5.18
CA ALA A 248 -7.03 3.58 -4.34
C ALA A 248 -6.65 5.03 -4.06
N TYR A 249 -6.31 5.29 -2.81
CA TYR A 249 -5.78 6.56 -2.35
C TYR A 249 -4.28 6.41 -2.15
N TRP A 250 -3.52 7.40 -2.63
CA TRP A 250 -2.08 7.50 -2.47
C TRP A 250 -1.76 8.87 -1.91
N LEU A 251 -1.43 8.93 -0.62
CA LEU A 251 -1.35 10.17 0.13
C LEU A 251 -0.02 10.29 0.88
N SER A 252 0.48 11.51 0.99
CA SER A 252 1.64 11.88 1.80
C SER A 252 1.22 12.88 2.87
N VAL A 253 2.00 12.97 3.96
CA VAL A 253 1.78 14.02 4.98
C VAL A 253 1.80 15.38 4.28
N ALA A 254 0.77 16.18 4.52
CA ALA A 254 0.72 17.54 4.01
C ALA A 254 1.80 18.39 4.71
N PRO A 255 2.50 19.28 3.99
CA PRO A 255 3.42 20.22 4.63
C PRO A 255 2.65 21.08 5.66
N PRO A 256 3.31 21.48 6.77
CA PRO A 256 2.72 22.42 7.71
C PRO A 256 2.36 23.71 6.96
N THR A 257 1.12 24.16 7.14
CA THR A 257 0.59 25.43 6.62
C THR A 257 1.03 26.61 7.46
#